data_AF-A0A737SUL2-F1
#
_entry.id   AF-A0A737SUL2-F1
#
_cell.length_a   1.000
_cell.length_b   1.000
_cell.length_c   1.000
_cell.angle_alpha   90.00
_cell.angle_beta   90.00
_cell.angle_gamma   90.00
#
_symmetry.space_group_name_H-M   'P 1'
#
loop_
_entity.id
_entity.type
_entity.pdbx_description
1 polymer ?
#
loop_
_entity_poly.entity_id
_entity_poly.type
_entity_poly.pdbx_seq_one_letter_code
_entity_poly.pdbx_strand_id
1 'polypeptide(L)'
;MSQPFDFDKALKALQSGQALTGKDGILTPLIKQLTEAALSAELDSHLAQDVEANRKNGSGKKTIKAPTGSFELTTPRDRNGTFEPQLVKKHQTTLSDEIERKIIRLFALGMSYQDISREIEDLYAFSVSTATISTVTDKVIPELKQWQQRPLEKVYPFVWLDAIHYKIREDGRYQSKAVYTVLALNLEGKKEVLGLYLSESEGANFWLSVLSDLQNRGMED
;
A
#
# COMPACT_ATOMS: atom_id res chain seq x y z
N MET A 1 7.11 -21.10 26.86
CA MET A 1 8.16 -20.08 26.76
C MET A 1 8.80 -20.21 25.40
N SER A 2 8.93 -19.12 24.64
CA SER A 2 9.77 -19.11 23.44
C SER A 2 11.20 -19.40 23.85
N GLN A 3 11.92 -20.26 23.12
CA GLN A 3 13.37 -20.36 23.29
C GLN A 3 14.01 -19.00 23.02
N PRO A 4 14.99 -18.55 23.82
CA PRO A 4 15.69 -17.29 23.58
C PRO A 4 16.44 -17.32 22.23
N PHE A 5 16.55 -16.17 21.57
CA PHE A 5 17.30 -16.06 20.31
C PHE A 5 18.77 -16.44 20.51
N ASP A 6 19.26 -17.39 19.72
CA ASP A 6 20.63 -17.90 19.77
C ASP A 6 21.53 -17.09 18.83
N PHE A 7 22.28 -16.15 19.40
CA PHE A 7 23.19 -15.28 18.66
C PHE A 7 24.39 -16.02 18.07
N ASP A 8 24.87 -17.09 18.71
CA ASP A 8 26.00 -17.87 18.21
C ASP A 8 25.62 -18.68 16.98
N LYS A 9 24.41 -19.28 17.00
CA LYS A 9 23.83 -19.93 15.82
C LYS A 9 23.59 -18.92 14.69
N ALA A 10 23.06 -17.74 15.01
CA ALA A 10 22.84 -16.68 14.05
C ALA A 10 24.16 -16.20 13.40
N LEU A 11 25.23 -16.06 14.19
CA LEU A 11 26.55 -15.66 13.69
C LEU A 11 27.14 -16.71 12.74
N LYS A 12 27.05 -17.99 13.09
CA LYS A 12 27.50 -19.09 12.21
C LYS A 12 26.70 -19.13 10.90
N ALA A 13 25.38 -18.93 10.97
CA ALA A 13 24.52 -18.84 9.79
C ALA A 13 24.94 -17.67 8.88
N LEU A 14 25.23 -16.51 9.48
CA LEU A 14 25.70 -15.34 8.74
C LEU A 14 27.05 -15.59 8.05
N GLN A 15 27.99 -16.21 8.77
CA GLN A 15 29.30 -16.59 8.22
C GLN A 15 29.21 -17.62 7.08
N SER A 16 28.17 -18.45 7.08
CA SER A 16 27.90 -19.41 6.00
C SER A 16 27.23 -18.80 4.76
N GLY A 17 26.93 -17.49 4.79
CA GLY A 17 26.30 -16.76 3.69
C GLY A 17 24.77 -16.85 3.64
N GLN A 18 24.12 -17.33 4.72
CA GLN A 18 22.66 -17.30 4.81
C GLN A 18 22.15 -15.86 4.87
N ALA A 19 21.05 -15.59 4.18
CA ALA A 19 20.47 -14.26 4.13
C ALA A 19 19.97 -13.80 5.51
N LEU A 20 20.19 -12.52 5.83
CA LEU A 20 19.64 -11.89 7.04
C LEU A 20 18.10 -11.88 7.05
N THR A 21 17.53 -11.77 5.85
CA THR A 21 16.12 -11.55 5.55
C THR A 21 15.66 -12.49 4.43
N GLY A 22 14.39 -12.86 4.38
CA GLY A 22 13.81 -13.71 3.34
C GLY A 22 13.32 -15.05 3.92
N LYS A 23 13.06 -16.04 3.06
CA LYS A 23 12.67 -17.38 3.53
C LYS A 23 13.74 -17.91 4.48
N ASP A 24 13.36 -18.21 5.72
CA ASP A 24 14.28 -18.69 6.76
C ASP A 24 15.42 -17.70 7.09
N GLY A 25 15.17 -16.40 6.98
CA GLY A 25 16.14 -15.36 7.33
C GLY A 25 16.59 -15.44 8.80
N ILE A 26 17.86 -15.15 9.04
CA ILE A 26 18.50 -15.25 10.37
C ILE A 26 17.75 -14.43 11.43
N LEU A 27 17.19 -13.28 11.05
CA LEU A 27 16.51 -12.36 11.97
C LEU A 27 15.03 -12.68 12.20
N THR A 28 14.43 -13.57 11.42
CA THR A 28 13.00 -13.89 11.51
C THR A 28 12.58 -14.37 12.91
N PRO A 29 13.32 -15.26 13.60
CA PRO A 29 13.00 -15.65 14.97
C PRO A 29 13.09 -14.48 15.97
N LEU A 30 14.04 -13.57 15.79
CA LEU A 30 14.21 -12.39 16.65
C LEU A 30 13.04 -11.42 16.50
N ILE A 31 12.65 -11.12 15.25
CA ILE A 31 11.50 -10.25 14.94
C ILE A 31 10.22 -10.85 15.53
N LYS A 32 10.01 -12.16 15.37
CA LYS A 32 8.90 -12.88 15.99
C LYS A 32 8.88 -12.69 17.51
N GLN A 33 9.99 -13.00 18.18
CA GLN A 33 10.09 -12.91 19.64
C GLN A 33 9.82 -11.50 20.17
N LEU A 34 10.42 -10.49 19.53
CA LEU A 34 10.19 -9.09 19.87
C LEU A 34 8.72 -8.71 19.72
N THR A 35 8.08 -9.13 18.63
CA THR A 35 6.67 -8.83 18.35
C THR A 35 5.74 -9.53 19.35
N GLU A 36 5.97 -10.81 19.67
CA GLU A 36 5.18 -11.56 20.66
C GLU A 36 5.33 -10.99 22.08
N ALA A 37 6.55 -10.56 22.45
CA ALA A 37 6.81 -9.92 23.72
C ALA A 37 6.09 -8.57 23.84
N ALA A 38 6.15 -7.74 22.80
CA ALA A 38 5.45 -6.46 22.76
C ALA A 38 3.93 -6.63 22.83
N LEU A 39 3.35 -7.58 22.09
CA LEU A 39 1.91 -7.88 22.17
C LEU A 39 1.47 -8.39 23.54
N SER A 40 2.33 -9.16 24.22
CA SER A 40 2.07 -9.63 25.58
C SER A 40 2.06 -8.46 26.56
N ALA A 41 3.00 -7.52 26.42
CA ALA A 41 3.05 -6.29 27.21
C ALA A 41 1.84 -5.38 26.96
N GLU A 42 1.39 -5.25 25.70
CA GLU A 42 0.16 -4.52 25.37
C GLU A 42 -1.06 -5.13 26.08
N LEU A 43 -1.20 -6.46 26.07
CA LEU A 43 -2.30 -7.14 26.75
C LEU A 43 -2.23 -6.95 28.27
N ASP A 44 -1.03 -7.03 28.86
CA ASP A 44 -0.84 -6.78 30.29
C ASP A 44 -1.24 -5.35 30.67
N SER A 45 -0.88 -4.37 29.85
CA SER A 45 -1.31 -2.98 30.05
C SER A 45 -2.82 -2.82 29.89
N HIS A 46 -3.44 -3.47 28.90
CA HIS A 46 -4.89 -3.45 28.70
C HIS A 46 -5.63 -4.00 29.92
N LEU A 47 -5.23 -5.18 30.41
CA LEU A 47 -5.86 -5.82 31.57
C LEU A 47 -5.66 -5.03 32.88
N ALA A 48 -4.56 -4.27 33.00
CA ALA A 48 -4.33 -3.42 34.16
C ALA A 48 -5.20 -2.15 34.19
N GLN A 49 -5.69 -1.72 33.03
CA GLN A 49 -6.54 -0.53 32.87
C GLN A 49 -8.03 -0.89 32.80
N ASP A 50 -8.36 -2.17 32.66
CA ASP A 50 -9.73 -2.64 32.49
C ASP A 50 -10.53 -2.47 33.79
N VAL A 51 -11.71 -1.84 33.68
CA VAL A 51 -12.60 -1.59 34.81
C VAL A 51 -13.44 -2.84 35.12
N GLU A 52 -13.70 -3.66 34.10
CA GLU A 52 -14.42 -4.92 34.23
C GLU A 52 -13.47 -6.09 34.51
N ALA A 53 -14.00 -7.13 35.18
CA ALA A 53 -13.23 -8.34 35.44
C ALA A 53 -12.86 -9.04 34.12
N ASN A 54 -11.59 -8.92 33.73
CA ASN A 54 -11.04 -9.52 32.52
C ASN A 54 -9.74 -10.27 32.84
N ARG A 55 -9.37 -11.22 31.97
CA ARG A 55 -8.15 -12.03 32.14
C ARG A 55 -7.65 -12.57 30.81
N LYS A 56 -6.39 -13.00 30.78
CA LYS A 56 -5.82 -13.70 29.63
C LYS A 56 -6.58 -15.01 29.35
N ASN A 57 -6.85 -15.29 28.07
CA ASN A 57 -7.57 -16.48 27.61
C ASN A 57 -6.87 -17.13 26.41
N GLY A 58 -5.61 -17.52 26.62
CA GLY A 58 -4.80 -18.20 25.61
C GLY A 58 -4.31 -17.26 24.50
N SER A 59 -4.07 -17.85 23.33
CA SER A 59 -3.47 -17.17 22.19
C SER A 59 -4.00 -17.67 20.86
N GLY A 60 -4.17 -16.78 19.89
CA GLY A 60 -4.40 -17.13 18.48
C GLY A 60 -3.10 -17.15 17.69
N LYS A 61 -3.12 -17.77 16.52
CA LYS A 61 -2.00 -17.77 15.57
C LYS A 61 -2.37 -16.99 14.32
N LYS A 62 -1.42 -16.24 13.76
CA LYS A 62 -1.55 -15.63 12.43
C LYS A 62 -0.21 -15.64 11.71
N THR A 63 -0.23 -15.90 10.41
CA THR A 63 0.97 -15.82 9.57
C THR A 63 1.21 -14.37 9.17
N ILE A 64 2.39 -13.86 9.53
CA ILE A 64 2.85 -12.53 9.20
C ILE A 64 3.74 -12.60 7.98
N LYS A 65 3.50 -11.72 7.02
CA LYS A 65 4.29 -11.47 5.82
C LYS A 65 5.14 -10.22 6.08
N ALA A 66 6.45 -10.36 6.01
CA ALA A 66 7.39 -9.28 6.18
C ALA A 66 8.40 -9.27 5.04
N PRO A 67 9.12 -8.15 4.80
CA PRO A 67 10.26 -8.13 3.89
C PRO A 67 11.33 -9.18 4.25
N THR A 68 11.37 -9.58 5.52
CA THR A 68 12.26 -10.63 6.01
C THR A 68 11.71 -12.05 5.82
N GLY A 69 10.64 -12.24 5.04
CA GLY A 69 9.98 -13.53 4.84
C GLY A 69 8.67 -13.66 5.64
N SER A 70 8.14 -14.88 5.71
CA SER A 70 6.92 -15.17 6.47
C SER A 70 7.20 -15.95 7.75
N PHE A 71 6.44 -15.66 8.81
CA PHE A 71 6.51 -16.40 10.07
C PHE A 71 5.17 -16.49 10.78
N GLU A 72 4.97 -17.53 11.58
CA GLU A 72 3.79 -17.68 12.44
C GLU A 72 3.96 -16.87 13.72
N LEU A 73 3.08 -15.89 13.92
CA LEU A 73 3.00 -15.03 15.10
C LEU A 73 1.91 -15.54 16.06
N THR A 74 2.28 -15.68 17.32
CA THR A 74 1.36 -15.98 18.43
C THR A 74 0.84 -14.68 19.02
N THR A 75 -0.47 -14.48 18.95
CA THR A 75 -1.16 -13.28 19.45
C THR A 75 -1.92 -13.60 20.73
N PRO A 76 -1.65 -12.94 21.84
CA PRO A 76 -2.36 -13.20 23.09
C PRO A 76 -3.79 -12.64 23.00
N ARG A 77 -4.71 -13.21 23.79
CA ARG A 77 -6.13 -12.80 23.79
C ARG A 77 -6.63 -12.64 25.22
N ASP A 78 -7.54 -11.69 25.41
CA ASP A 78 -8.33 -11.56 26.63
C ASP A 78 -9.58 -12.45 26.57
N ARG A 79 -10.25 -12.64 27.72
CA ARG A 79 -11.44 -13.48 27.83
C ARG A 79 -12.66 -12.79 27.24
N ASN A 80 -12.76 -11.47 27.43
CA ASN A 80 -13.94 -10.71 27.03
C ASN A 80 -13.86 -10.25 25.57
N GLY A 81 -12.72 -10.42 24.90
CA GLY A 81 -12.52 -10.07 23.48
C GLY A 81 -12.35 -8.57 23.21
N THR A 82 -12.19 -7.79 24.28
CA THR A 82 -12.11 -6.32 24.28
C THR A 82 -10.74 -5.78 23.90
N PHE A 83 -9.70 -6.61 23.97
CA PHE A 83 -8.34 -6.20 23.65
C PHE A 83 -8.18 -5.95 22.13
N GLU A 84 -7.74 -4.75 21.77
CA GLU A 84 -7.38 -4.37 20.39
C GLU A 84 -5.87 -4.04 20.32
N PRO A 85 -5.03 -4.97 19.81
CA PRO A 85 -3.59 -4.74 19.73
C PRO A 85 -3.24 -3.58 18.80
N GLN A 86 -2.28 -2.76 19.21
CA GLN A 86 -1.85 -1.59 18.43
C GLN A 86 -0.69 -1.93 17.50
N LEU A 87 0.29 -2.71 17.96
CA LEU A 87 1.45 -3.09 17.16
C LEU A 87 1.07 -3.92 15.92
N VAL A 88 0.22 -4.93 16.11
CA VAL A 88 -0.29 -5.77 15.01
C VAL A 88 -1.77 -6.01 15.18
N LYS A 89 -2.58 -5.21 14.50
CA LYS A 89 -4.04 -5.20 14.60
C LYS A 89 -4.66 -6.57 14.31
N LYS A 90 -5.91 -6.78 14.75
CA LYS A 90 -6.68 -7.97 14.40
C LYS A 90 -6.75 -8.11 12.86
N HIS A 91 -6.56 -9.32 12.37
CA HIS A 91 -6.52 -9.67 10.93
C HIS A 91 -5.40 -9.02 10.09
N GLN A 92 -4.58 -8.14 10.66
CA GLN A 92 -3.39 -7.62 9.99
C GLN A 92 -2.36 -8.75 9.80
N THR A 93 -1.93 -8.94 8.55
CA THR A 93 -0.98 -9.99 8.14
C THR A 93 0.36 -9.44 7.65
N THR A 94 0.58 -8.12 7.74
CA THR A 94 1.84 -7.46 7.38
C THR A 94 2.32 -6.59 8.55
N LEU A 95 3.63 -6.55 8.84
CA LEU A 95 4.17 -5.70 9.92
C LEU A 95 4.32 -4.23 9.54
N SER A 96 4.49 -3.95 8.26
CA SER A 96 4.73 -2.61 7.72
C SER A 96 4.07 -2.45 6.36
N ASP A 97 3.88 -1.19 5.96
CA ASP A 97 3.37 -0.83 4.63
C ASP A 97 4.45 -0.92 3.54
N GLU A 98 5.64 -1.44 3.85
CA GLU A 98 6.77 -1.46 2.91
C GLU A 98 6.46 -2.29 1.66
N ILE A 99 5.81 -3.45 1.84
CA ILE A 99 5.38 -4.31 0.74
C ILE A 99 4.35 -3.58 -0.12
N GLU A 100 3.41 -2.85 0.50
CA GLU A 100 2.39 -2.09 -0.22
C GLU A 100 3.02 -0.96 -1.06
N ARG A 101 3.97 -0.22 -0.50
CA ARG A 101 4.72 0.82 -1.22
C ARG A 101 5.50 0.24 -2.41
N LYS A 102 6.07 -0.95 -2.25
CA LYS A 102 6.76 -1.65 -3.34
C LYS A 102 5.78 -2.09 -4.42
N ILE A 103 4.60 -2.63 -4.05
CA ILE A 103 3.54 -2.97 -5.01
C ILE A 103 3.13 -1.72 -5.81
N ILE A 104 2.88 -0.59 -5.16
CA ILE A 104 2.52 0.68 -5.83
C ILE A 104 3.64 1.12 -6.79
N ARG A 105 4.90 1.02 -6.36
CA ARG A 105 6.05 1.36 -7.22
C ARG A 105 6.13 0.47 -8.46
N LEU A 106 6.01 -0.85 -8.30
CA LEU A 106 6.08 -1.79 -9.43
C LEU A 106 4.92 -1.58 -10.40
N PHE A 107 3.72 -1.30 -9.87
CA PHE A 107 2.57 -0.91 -10.68
C PHE A 107 2.82 0.39 -11.46
N ALA A 108 3.38 1.42 -10.80
CA ALA A 108 3.74 2.69 -11.44
C ALA A 108 4.81 2.53 -12.53
N LEU A 109 5.66 1.50 -12.44
CA LEU A 109 6.62 1.13 -13.49
C LEU A 109 5.99 0.35 -14.66
N GLY A 110 4.68 0.09 -14.62
CA GLY A 110 3.95 -0.56 -15.70
C GLY A 110 3.98 -2.09 -15.66
N MET A 111 4.37 -2.71 -14.54
CA MET A 111 4.34 -4.16 -14.41
C MET A 111 2.90 -4.68 -14.31
N SER A 112 2.64 -5.83 -14.94
CA SER A 112 1.34 -6.50 -14.81
C SER A 112 1.14 -7.04 -13.39
N TYR A 113 -0.11 -7.22 -12.95
CA TYR A 113 -0.37 -7.80 -11.62
C TYR A 113 0.23 -9.21 -11.44
N GLN A 114 0.34 -9.98 -12.52
CA GLN A 114 0.98 -11.30 -12.48
C GLN A 114 2.49 -11.19 -12.29
N ASP A 115 3.13 -10.20 -12.91
CA ASP A 115 4.57 -10.00 -12.80
C ASP A 115 4.93 -9.39 -11.45
N ILE A 116 4.10 -8.48 -10.92
CA ILE A 116 4.23 -7.97 -9.55
C ILE A 116 4.12 -9.12 -8.54
N SER A 117 3.14 -10.02 -8.72
CA SER A 117 3.00 -11.19 -7.83
C SER A 117 4.24 -12.07 -7.86
N ARG A 118 4.80 -12.35 -9.05
CA ARG A 118 6.01 -13.16 -9.20
C ARG A 118 7.24 -12.49 -8.59
N GLU A 119 7.44 -11.20 -8.84
CA GLU A 119 8.54 -10.43 -8.28
C GLU A 119 8.50 -10.43 -6.75
N ILE A 120 7.32 -10.26 -6.15
CA ILE A 120 7.16 -10.32 -4.70
C ILE A 120 7.44 -11.72 -4.15
N GLU A 121 7.00 -12.76 -4.85
CA GLU A 121 7.27 -14.15 -4.46
C GLU A 121 8.77 -14.48 -4.53
N ASP A 122 9.46 -14.05 -5.59
CA ASP A 122 10.89 -14.29 -5.78
C ASP A 122 11.74 -13.55 -4.74
N LEU A 123 11.41 -12.30 -4.43
CA LEU A 123 12.16 -11.48 -3.48
C LEU A 123 11.85 -11.82 -2.01
N TYR A 124 10.60 -12.16 -1.70
CA TYR A 124 10.12 -12.24 -0.31
C TYR A 124 9.63 -13.62 0.10
N ALA A 125 9.61 -14.59 -0.82
CA ALA A 125 9.22 -15.97 -0.58
C ALA A 125 7.81 -16.15 0.00
N PHE A 126 6.91 -15.22 -0.31
CA PHE A 126 5.49 -15.36 -0.08
C PHE A 126 4.72 -14.81 -1.29
N SER A 127 3.60 -15.42 -1.60
CA SER A 127 2.74 -14.97 -2.69
C SER A 127 1.75 -13.89 -2.24
N VAL A 128 1.44 -12.98 -3.17
CA VAL A 128 0.40 -11.96 -3.04
C VAL A 128 -0.55 -12.16 -4.21
N SER A 129 -1.85 -12.31 -3.93
CA SER A 129 -2.83 -12.49 -5.00
C SER A 129 -3.00 -11.21 -5.81
N THR A 130 -3.42 -11.33 -7.07
CA THR A 130 -3.77 -10.19 -7.92
C THR A 130 -4.90 -9.34 -7.31
N ALA A 131 -5.81 -9.96 -6.56
CA ALA A 131 -6.85 -9.26 -5.81
C ALA A 131 -6.25 -8.37 -4.70
N THR A 132 -5.27 -8.88 -3.96
CA THR A 132 -4.55 -8.09 -2.94
C THR A 132 -3.78 -6.94 -3.59
N ILE A 133 -3.11 -7.19 -4.74
CA ILE A 133 -2.42 -6.14 -5.50
C ILE A 133 -3.41 -5.04 -5.90
N SER A 134 -4.57 -5.42 -6.46
CA SER A 134 -5.63 -4.46 -6.81
C SER A 134 -6.09 -3.65 -5.60
N THR A 135 -6.34 -4.31 -4.46
CA THR A 135 -6.76 -3.61 -3.23
C THR A 135 -5.69 -2.62 -2.75
N VAL A 136 -4.41 -2.96 -2.87
CA VAL A 136 -3.29 -2.07 -2.51
C VAL A 136 -3.21 -0.89 -3.48
N THR A 137 -3.34 -1.11 -4.79
CA THR A 137 -3.34 -0.02 -5.78
C THR A 137 -4.56 0.89 -5.62
N ASP A 138 -5.72 0.35 -5.22
CA ASP A 138 -6.92 1.15 -5.00
C ASP A 138 -6.78 2.15 -3.83
N LYS A 139 -5.83 1.91 -2.91
CA LYS A 139 -5.53 2.86 -1.82
C LYS A 139 -5.04 4.21 -2.31
N VAL A 140 -4.51 4.33 -3.54
CA VAL A 140 -4.08 5.62 -4.10
C VAL A 140 -5.22 6.41 -4.75
N ILE A 141 -6.41 5.81 -4.92
CA ILE A 141 -7.55 6.49 -5.57
C ILE A 141 -7.97 7.77 -4.82
N PRO A 142 -8.06 7.81 -3.48
CA PRO A 142 -8.38 9.04 -2.75
C PRO A 142 -7.32 10.13 -2.98
N GLU A 143 -6.04 9.79 -2.98
CA GLU A 143 -4.94 10.73 -3.25
C GLU A 143 -5.01 11.25 -4.69
N LEU A 144 -5.32 10.39 -5.66
CA LEU A 144 -5.54 10.79 -7.05
C LEU A 144 -6.71 11.78 -7.17
N LYS A 145 -7.83 11.54 -6.48
CA LYS A 145 -8.97 12.46 -6.47
C LYS A 145 -8.61 13.81 -5.84
N GLN A 146 -7.85 13.80 -4.75
CA GLN A 146 -7.35 15.04 -4.13
C GLN A 146 -6.42 15.80 -5.07
N TRP A 147 -5.51 15.09 -5.74
CA TRP A 147 -4.62 15.69 -6.74
C TRP A 147 -5.39 16.26 -7.93
N GLN A 148 -6.43 15.58 -8.42
CA GLN A 148 -7.31 16.07 -9.48
C GLN A 148 -8.07 17.34 -9.08
N GLN A 149 -8.34 17.54 -7.79
CA GLN A 149 -9.09 18.69 -7.27
C GLN A 149 -8.18 19.75 -6.63
N ARG A 150 -6.86 19.61 -6.74
CA ARG A 150 -5.90 20.56 -6.14
C ARG A 150 -6.09 21.97 -6.74
N PRO A 151 -5.94 23.03 -5.92
CA PRO A 151 -5.96 24.39 -6.43
C PRO A 151 -4.83 24.59 -7.44
N LEU A 152 -5.11 25.37 -8.47
CA LEU A 152 -4.19 25.71 -9.54
C LEU A 152 -3.68 27.15 -9.38
N GLU A 153 -2.59 27.47 -10.05
CA GLU A 153 -2.14 28.85 -10.17
C GLU A 153 -3.10 29.65 -11.05
N LYS A 154 -3.12 30.97 -10.86
CA LYS A 154 -3.98 31.88 -11.62
C LYS A 154 -3.64 31.89 -13.11
N VAL A 155 -2.35 31.87 -13.47
CA VAL A 155 -1.94 32.10 -14.86
C VAL A 155 -0.94 31.04 -15.31
N TYR A 156 -1.25 30.38 -16.42
CA TYR A 156 -0.34 29.46 -17.12
C TYR A 156 -0.06 29.99 -18.54
N PRO A 157 1.17 30.44 -18.85
CA PRO A 157 1.51 31.00 -20.17
C PRO A 157 1.23 30.07 -21.36
N PHE A 158 1.36 28.76 -21.16
CA PHE A 158 1.11 27.76 -22.18
C PHE A 158 0.35 26.58 -21.60
N VAL A 159 -0.68 26.14 -22.31
CA VAL A 159 -1.45 24.93 -22.00
C VAL A 159 -1.54 24.07 -23.25
N TRP A 160 -1.22 22.80 -23.12
CA TRP A 160 -1.35 21.76 -24.13
C TRP A 160 -2.46 20.79 -23.73
N LEU A 161 -3.31 20.48 -24.70
CA LEU A 161 -4.37 19.50 -24.58
C LEU A 161 -4.01 18.33 -25.50
N ASP A 162 -3.78 17.17 -24.93
CA ASP A 162 -3.43 15.96 -25.68
C ASP A 162 -4.37 14.81 -25.33
N ALA A 163 -4.49 13.81 -26.19
CA ALA A 163 -5.37 12.67 -26.02
C ALA A 163 -4.67 11.35 -26.37
N ILE A 164 -4.70 10.40 -25.42
CA ILE A 164 -4.19 9.04 -25.64
C ILE A 164 -5.37 8.07 -25.63
N HIS A 165 -5.47 7.25 -26.68
CA HIS A 165 -6.54 6.28 -26.83
C HIS A 165 -6.16 4.94 -26.20
N TYR A 166 -7.01 4.45 -25.30
CA TYR A 166 -6.87 3.14 -24.66
C TYR A 166 -8.05 2.24 -24.99
N LYS A 167 -7.80 0.93 -25.07
CA LYS A 167 -8.85 -0.09 -25.13
C LYS A 167 -9.22 -0.49 -23.70
N ILE A 168 -10.40 -0.08 -23.26
CA ILE A 168 -10.91 -0.33 -21.92
C ILE A 168 -12.08 -1.30 -22.02
N ARG A 169 -12.15 -2.26 -21.09
CA ARG A 169 -13.28 -3.19 -21.01
C ARG A 169 -14.37 -2.58 -20.13
N GLU A 170 -15.55 -2.43 -20.69
CA GLU A 170 -16.73 -1.87 -20.03
C GLU A 170 -17.97 -2.64 -20.49
N ASP A 171 -18.84 -3.01 -19.56
CA ASP A 171 -20.03 -3.84 -19.82
C ASP A 171 -19.75 -5.10 -20.67
N GLY A 172 -18.57 -5.70 -20.42
CA GLY A 172 -18.12 -6.90 -21.12
C GLY A 172 -17.57 -6.68 -22.53
N ARG A 173 -17.56 -5.45 -23.06
CA ARG A 173 -17.04 -5.12 -24.40
C ARG A 173 -15.79 -4.23 -24.30
N TYR A 174 -14.88 -4.37 -25.26
CA TYR A 174 -13.73 -3.49 -25.36
C TYR A 174 -14.10 -2.24 -26.16
N GLN A 175 -14.06 -1.08 -25.51
CA GLN A 175 -14.32 0.22 -26.11
C GLN A 175 -13.03 1.03 -26.19
N SER A 176 -12.87 1.80 -27.26
CA SER A 176 -11.80 2.79 -27.35
C SER A 176 -12.25 4.02 -26.57
N LYS A 177 -11.53 4.38 -25.51
CA LYS A 177 -11.74 5.65 -24.79
C LYS A 177 -10.50 6.52 -24.91
N ALA A 178 -10.71 7.83 -24.99
CA ALA A 178 -9.63 8.80 -24.97
C ALA A 178 -9.42 9.30 -23.54
N VAL A 179 -8.16 9.26 -23.10
CA VAL A 179 -7.69 9.92 -21.87
C VAL A 179 -7.05 11.23 -22.30
N TYR A 180 -7.70 12.33 -21.97
CA TYR A 180 -7.24 13.67 -22.25
C TYR A 180 -6.33 14.15 -21.13
N THR A 181 -5.14 14.63 -21.50
CA THR A 181 -4.13 15.16 -20.60
C THR A 181 -4.01 16.66 -20.82
N VAL A 182 -4.20 17.42 -19.75
CA VAL A 182 -3.95 18.86 -19.74
C VAL A 182 -2.58 19.09 -19.12
N LEU A 183 -1.61 19.51 -19.95
CA LEU A 183 -0.25 19.84 -19.52
C LEU A 183 -0.08 21.35 -19.63
N ALA A 184 0.54 22.00 -18.65
CA ALA A 184 0.81 23.43 -18.70
C ALA A 184 2.25 23.76 -18.32
N LEU A 185 2.69 24.94 -18.73
CA LEU A 185 3.92 25.57 -18.25
C LEU A 185 3.53 26.65 -17.24
N ASN A 186 4.08 26.60 -16.03
CA ASN A 186 3.84 27.64 -15.03
C ASN A 186 4.79 28.85 -15.23
N LEU A 187 4.65 29.89 -14.40
CA LEU A 187 5.44 31.12 -14.51
C LEU A 187 6.93 30.91 -14.18
N GLU A 188 7.29 29.86 -13.44
CA GLU A 188 8.67 29.46 -13.18
C GLU A 188 9.28 28.61 -14.32
N GLY A 189 8.54 28.38 -15.41
CA GLY A 189 8.99 27.58 -16.54
C GLY A 189 9.00 26.07 -16.28
N LYS A 190 8.24 25.59 -15.29
CA LYS A 190 8.06 24.16 -14.99
C LYS A 190 6.82 23.61 -15.67
N LYS A 191 6.94 22.40 -16.22
CA LYS A 191 5.82 21.67 -16.81
C LYS A 191 5.05 20.94 -15.72
N GLU A 192 3.72 21.06 -15.75
CA GLU A 192 2.83 20.42 -14.78
C GLU A 192 1.61 19.84 -15.46
N VAL A 193 1.18 18.65 -15.05
CA VAL A 193 -0.11 18.08 -15.48
C VAL A 193 -1.21 18.71 -14.62
N LEU A 194 -2.12 19.46 -15.24
CA LEU A 194 -3.22 20.13 -14.56
C LEU A 194 -4.40 19.18 -14.29
N GLY A 195 -4.64 18.24 -15.21
CA GLY A 195 -5.73 17.29 -15.10
C GLY A 195 -5.65 16.14 -16.11
N LEU A 196 -6.37 15.06 -15.78
CA LEU A 196 -6.58 13.89 -16.61
C LEU A 196 -8.09 13.63 -16.68
N TYR A 197 -8.64 13.55 -17.89
CA TYR A 197 -10.08 13.42 -18.12
C TYR A 197 -10.37 12.25 -19.05
N LEU A 198 -11.34 11.42 -18.70
CA LEU A 198 -11.80 10.32 -19.56
C LEU A 198 -13.03 10.80 -20.34
N SER A 199 -13.04 10.61 -21.66
CA SER A 199 -14.27 10.79 -22.45
C SER A 199 -14.48 9.64 -23.43
N GLU A 200 -15.76 9.37 -23.69
CA GLU A 200 -16.22 8.45 -24.73
C GLU A 200 -16.33 9.13 -26.10
N SER A 201 -16.48 10.47 -26.12
CA SER A 201 -16.57 11.25 -27.36
C SER A 201 -15.93 12.62 -27.22
N GLU A 202 -15.29 13.08 -28.28
CA GLU A 202 -14.75 14.44 -28.37
C GLU A 202 -15.87 15.39 -28.80
N GLY A 203 -16.25 16.31 -27.92
CA GLY A 203 -17.31 17.27 -28.21
C GLY A 203 -17.10 18.59 -27.46
N ALA A 204 -17.68 19.67 -27.98
CA ALA A 204 -17.54 21.01 -27.41
C ALA A 204 -17.96 21.07 -25.93
N ASN A 205 -19.02 20.35 -25.55
CA ASN A 205 -19.49 20.29 -24.16
C ASN A 205 -18.48 19.64 -23.21
N PHE A 206 -17.73 18.64 -23.68
CA PHE A 206 -16.68 18.01 -22.88
C PHE A 206 -15.51 18.98 -22.66
N TRP A 207 -15.07 19.66 -23.72
CA TRP A 207 -14.00 20.66 -23.58
C TRP A 207 -14.41 21.84 -22.70
N LEU A 208 -15.67 22.27 -22.80
CA LEU A 208 -16.23 23.26 -21.89
C LEU A 208 -16.18 22.79 -20.43
N SER A 209 -16.51 21.53 -20.14
CA SER A 209 -16.43 21.00 -18.77
C SER A 209 -15.00 20.93 -18.26
N VAL A 210 -14.04 20.56 -19.11
CA VAL A 210 -12.61 20.54 -18.77
C VAL A 210 -12.13 21.94 -18.43
N LEU A 211 -12.37 22.93 -19.30
CA LEU A 211 -11.94 24.32 -19.07
C LEU A 211 -12.64 24.93 -17.85
N SER A 212 -13.93 24.63 -17.64
CA SER A 212 -14.66 25.06 -16.45
C SER A 212 -14.09 24.47 -15.15
N ASP A 213 -13.64 23.21 -15.17
CA ASP A 213 -12.96 22.58 -14.03
C ASP A 213 -11.64 23.29 -13.69
N LEU A 214 -10.82 23.61 -14.70
CA LEU A 214 -9.57 24.37 -14.49
C LEU A 214 -9.85 25.75 -13.89
N GLN A 215 -10.86 26.45 -14.40
CA GLN A 215 -11.27 27.76 -13.87
C GLN A 215 -11.76 27.66 -12.42
N ASN A 216 -12.62 26.69 -12.10
CA ASN A 216 -13.11 26.46 -10.73
C ASN A 216 -11.99 26.13 -9.74
N ARG A 217 -10.88 25.58 -10.23
CA ARG A 217 -9.69 25.27 -9.44
C ARG A 217 -8.74 26.46 -9.28
N GLY A 218 -9.04 27.61 -9.88
CA GLY A 218 -8.33 28.88 -9.66
C GLY A 218 -7.60 29.45 -10.87
N MET A 219 -7.65 28.77 -12.04
CA MET A 219 -7.08 29.32 -13.27
C MET A 219 -7.93 30.51 -13.76
N GLU A 220 -7.25 31.58 -14.14
CA GLU A 220 -7.79 32.83 -14.68
C GLU A 220 -7.31 33.02 -16.13
N ASP A 221 -8.03 33.85 -16.88
CA ASP A 221 -7.70 34.22 -18.26
C ASP A 221 -6.50 35.20 -18.35
#